data_AF-A0A497TZ78-F1
#
_entry.id   AF-A0A497TZ78-F1
#
_cell.length_a   1.000
_cell.length_b   1.000
_cell.length_c   1.000
_cell.angle_alpha   90.00
_cell.angle_beta   90.00
_cell.angle_gamma   90.00
#
_symmetry.space_group_name_H-M   'P 1'
#
loop_
_entity.id
_entity.type
_entity.pdbx_description
1 polymer ?
#
loop_
_entity_poly.entity_id
_entity_poly.type
_entity_poly.pdbx_seq_one_letter_code
_entity_poly.pdbx_strand_id
1 'polypeptide(L)'
;MKKTLFFVLYFVVIVVVMLAGVIVSDHVFAVDGPPPKVSREELPSIRADPGGCTPEVHEVLQDAVDEKCKILRRCKHDQSCDALLSNLRKNLDCAKAREILNSTCFDGGDNAHKQALGDARQSAWRCIDIRVKKRCGLCPHSDLDDQKTDVGENP
;
A
#
# COMPACT_ATOMS: atom_id res chain seq x y z
N MET A 1 -0.69 46.80 22.81
CA MET A 1 0.56 46.69 23.59
C MET A 1 0.92 45.28 24.11
N LYS A 2 0.11 44.22 23.87
CA LYS A 2 0.38 42.86 24.38
C LYS A 2 1.25 41.96 23.48
N LYS A 3 1.29 42.24 22.16
CA LYS A 3 2.06 41.43 21.18
C LYS A 3 3.57 41.61 21.34
N THR A 4 4.02 42.81 21.68
CA THR A 4 5.44 43.13 21.91
C THR A 4 6.00 42.39 23.13
N LEU A 5 5.21 42.27 24.20
CA LEU A 5 5.60 41.54 25.40
C LEU A 5 5.76 40.03 25.14
N PHE A 6 4.90 39.46 24.28
CA PHE A 6 4.97 38.05 23.92
C PHE A 6 6.22 37.72 23.09
N PHE A 7 6.58 38.60 22.14
CA PHE A 7 7.81 38.46 21.36
C PHE A 7 9.06 38.59 22.22
N VAL A 8 9.07 39.52 23.18
CA VAL A 8 10.19 39.70 24.11
C VAL A 8 10.33 38.48 25.03
N LEU A 9 9.23 37.98 25.59
CA LEU A 9 9.25 36.77 26.43
C LEU A 9 9.72 35.54 25.64
N TYR A 10 9.26 35.38 24.40
CA TYR A 10 9.67 34.27 23.54
C TYR A 10 11.16 34.32 23.20
N PHE A 11 11.68 35.51 22.86
CA PHE A 11 13.11 35.70 22.64
C PHE A 11 13.94 35.42 23.90
N VAL A 12 13.48 35.86 25.06
CA VAL A 12 14.15 35.59 26.34
C VAL A 12 14.16 34.09 26.63
N VAL A 13 13.08 33.35 26.38
CA VAL A 13 13.04 31.89 26.53
C VAL A 13 14.02 31.20 25.59
N ILE A 14 14.08 31.60 24.31
CA ILE A 14 15.05 31.04 23.36
C ILE A 14 16.49 31.31 23.83
N VAL A 15 16.79 32.55 24.23
CA VAL A 15 18.13 32.91 24.70
C VAL A 15 18.49 32.15 25.97
N VAL A 16 17.54 31.95 26.90
CA VAL A 16 17.76 31.14 28.11
C VAL A 16 17.99 29.67 27.76
N VAL A 17 17.24 29.08 26.82
CA VAL A 17 17.44 27.70 26.37
C VAL A 17 18.80 27.52 25.68
N MET A 18 19.25 28.51 24.91
CA MET A 18 20.54 28.49 24.24
C MET A 18 21.72 28.73 25.22
N LEU A 19 21.55 29.61 26.22
CA LEU A 19 22.58 29.88 27.24
C LEU A 19 22.66 28.79 28.32
N ALA A 20 21.55 28.08 28.60
CA ALA A 20 21.50 26.99 29.59
C ALA A 20 22.08 25.66 29.07
N GLY A 21 22.71 25.64 27.89
CA GLY A 21 23.69 24.60 27.56
C GLY A 21 23.16 23.17 27.58
N VAL A 22 22.07 22.88 26.87
CA VAL A 22 21.81 21.48 26.47
C VAL A 22 22.73 21.14 25.29
N ILE A 23 24.03 21.13 25.58
CA ILE A 23 24.99 20.32 24.83
C ILE A 23 24.67 18.91 25.32
N VAL A 24 23.92 18.16 24.52
CA VAL A 24 23.88 16.71 24.69
C VAL A 24 25.32 16.29 24.39
N SER A 25 26.10 16.09 25.45
CA SER A 25 27.47 15.62 25.33
C SER A 25 27.46 14.41 24.42
N ASP A 26 28.18 14.56 23.31
CA ASP A 26 28.57 13.47 22.45
C ASP A 26 29.23 12.40 23.32
N HIS A 27 28.46 11.36 23.67
CA HIS A 27 29.09 10.06 23.90
C HIS A 27 29.53 9.56 22.53
N VAL A 28 30.67 10.11 22.09
CA VAL A 28 31.57 9.44 21.16
C VAL A 28 31.94 8.14 21.84
N PHE A 29 31.20 7.08 21.51
CA PHE A 29 31.65 5.73 21.74
C PHE A 29 32.90 5.54 20.86
N ALA A 30 34.07 5.71 21.46
CA ALA A 30 35.30 5.14 20.92
C ALA A 30 35.11 3.62 20.96
N VAL A 31 34.67 3.06 19.83
CA VAL A 31 34.64 1.62 19.62
C VAL A 31 36.08 1.20 19.27
N ASP A 32 36.94 1.09 20.27
CA ASP A 32 38.30 0.51 20.13
C ASP A 32 38.22 -1.03 20.05
N GLY A 33 37.32 -1.52 19.21
CA GLY A 33 37.30 -2.91 18.78
C GLY A 33 38.13 -3.06 17.51
N PRO A 34 38.83 -4.20 17.30
CA PRO A 34 39.24 -4.54 15.94
C PRO A 34 38.01 -4.45 15.04
N PRO A 35 38.13 -3.92 13.80
CA PRO A 35 37.00 -3.90 12.88
C PRO A 35 36.41 -5.31 12.86
N PRO A 36 35.08 -5.46 13.00
CA PRO A 36 34.48 -6.77 12.83
C PRO A 36 35.04 -7.30 11.51
N LYS A 37 35.62 -8.51 11.55
CA LYS A 37 35.98 -9.20 10.32
C LYS A 37 34.65 -9.38 9.60
N VAL A 38 34.32 -8.45 8.71
CA VAL A 38 33.26 -8.61 7.73
C VAL A 38 33.76 -9.79 6.91
N SER A 39 33.33 -10.99 7.31
CA SER A 39 33.36 -12.15 6.44
C SER A 39 32.63 -11.66 5.21
N ARG A 40 33.42 -11.40 4.14
CA ARG A 40 32.99 -11.03 2.79
C ARG A 40 31.48 -11.06 2.69
N GLU A 41 30.84 -9.92 2.91
CA GLU A 41 29.39 -9.80 2.86
C GLU A 41 28.98 -10.42 1.54
N GLU A 42 28.34 -11.58 1.62
CA GLU A 42 27.98 -12.39 0.47
C GLU A 42 26.99 -11.52 -0.29
N LEU A 43 27.43 -10.94 -1.41
CA LEU A 43 26.61 -10.06 -2.23
C LEU A 43 25.24 -10.74 -2.38
N PRO A 44 24.12 -10.06 -2.08
CA PRO A 44 22.80 -10.69 -2.09
C PRO A 44 22.66 -11.50 -3.37
N SER A 45 22.40 -12.81 -3.23
CA SER A 45 22.23 -13.68 -4.38
C SER A 45 21.12 -13.07 -5.22
N ILE A 46 21.44 -12.57 -6.42
CA ILE A 46 20.43 -12.00 -7.31
C ILE A 46 19.85 -13.16 -8.12
N ARG A 47 18.52 -13.24 -8.20
CA ARG A 47 17.85 -14.23 -9.04
C ARG A 47 18.12 -13.92 -10.50
N ALA A 48 18.08 -14.95 -11.35
CA ALA A 48 18.23 -14.80 -12.80
C ALA A 48 16.97 -14.21 -13.49
N ASP A 49 16.03 -13.64 -12.75
CA ASP A 49 14.87 -12.97 -13.34
C ASP A 49 15.24 -11.58 -13.89
N PRO A 50 14.51 -11.09 -14.92
CA PRO A 50 14.86 -9.86 -15.61
C PRO A 50 14.88 -8.62 -14.71
N GLY A 51 14.15 -8.63 -13.59
CA GLY A 51 14.07 -7.50 -12.66
C GLY A 51 15.21 -7.42 -11.64
N GLY A 52 16.14 -8.38 -11.62
CA GLY A 52 17.24 -8.40 -10.65
C GLY A 52 16.76 -8.54 -9.21
N CYS A 53 15.67 -9.27 -9.01
CA CYS A 53 15.06 -9.49 -7.70
C CYS A 53 15.95 -10.42 -6.86
N THR A 54 16.06 -10.20 -5.55
CA THR A 54 16.68 -11.20 -4.64
C THR A 54 15.68 -12.34 -4.36
N PRO A 55 16.14 -13.55 -3.97
CA PRO A 55 15.29 -14.64 -3.51
C PRO A 55 14.26 -14.21 -2.48
N GLU A 56 14.68 -13.41 -1.50
CA GLU A 56 13.86 -12.97 -0.37
C GLU A 56 12.78 -11.99 -0.84
N VAL A 57 13.13 -11.03 -1.71
CA VAL A 57 12.14 -10.09 -2.27
C VAL A 57 11.12 -10.83 -3.12
N HIS A 58 11.58 -11.75 -3.97
CA HIS A 58 10.70 -12.55 -4.80
C HIS A 58 9.75 -13.40 -3.95
N GLU A 59 10.25 -14.07 -2.91
CA GLU A 59 9.47 -14.89 -2.00
C GLU A 59 8.34 -14.08 -1.36
N VAL A 60 8.64 -12.93 -0.76
CA VAL A 60 7.64 -12.05 -0.14
C VAL A 60 6.56 -11.62 -1.13
N LEU A 61 6.95 -11.24 -2.35
CA LEU A 61 5.99 -10.79 -3.37
C LEU A 61 5.18 -11.96 -3.95
N GLN A 62 5.78 -13.14 -4.07
CA GLN A 62 5.10 -14.35 -4.52
C GLN A 62 4.10 -14.84 -3.47
N ASP A 63 4.44 -14.77 -2.18
CA ASP A 63 3.53 -15.06 -1.07
C ASP A 63 2.34 -14.11 -1.05
N ALA A 64 2.57 -12.81 -1.31
CA ALA A 64 1.49 -11.85 -1.45
C ALA A 64 0.57 -12.19 -2.64
N VAL A 65 1.14 -12.62 -3.78
CA VAL A 65 0.34 -13.11 -4.91
C VAL A 65 -0.46 -14.34 -4.50
N ASP A 66 0.14 -15.30 -3.79
CA ASP A 66 -0.53 -16.52 -3.37
C ASP A 66 -1.67 -16.23 -2.40
N GLU A 67 -1.43 -15.41 -1.39
CA GLU A 67 -2.43 -14.98 -0.40
C GLU A 67 -3.64 -14.32 -1.08
N LYS A 68 -3.41 -13.40 -2.02
CA LYS A 68 -4.50 -12.64 -2.66
C LYS A 68 -5.15 -13.38 -3.83
N CYS A 69 -4.42 -14.24 -4.53
CA CYS A 69 -4.89 -14.86 -5.77
C CYS A 69 -5.40 -16.29 -5.59
N LYS A 70 -4.89 -17.08 -4.63
CA LYS A 70 -5.26 -18.50 -4.41
C LYS A 70 -6.45 -18.67 -3.46
N ILE A 71 -7.38 -17.72 -3.48
CA ILE A 71 -8.66 -17.74 -2.76
C ILE A 71 -9.85 -17.80 -3.72
N LEU A 72 -11.05 -18.05 -3.21
CA LEU A 72 -12.27 -17.99 -4.03
C LEU A 72 -12.61 -16.54 -4.40
N ARG A 73 -12.51 -16.23 -5.70
CA ARG A 73 -12.74 -14.88 -6.27
C ARG A 73 -13.71 -14.86 -7.44
N ARG A 74 -14.26 -16.00 -7.83
CA ARG A 74 -15.06 -16.13 -9.05
C ARG A 74 -16.39 -15.39 -8.90
N CYS A 75 -16.72 -14.57 -9.91
CA CYS A 75 -18.00 -13.89 -10.03
C CYS A 75 -18.99 -14.67 -10.92
N LYS A 76 -20.18 -14.93 -10.38
CA LYS A 76 -21.28 -15.69 -11.01
C LYS A 76 -22.61 -14.91 -10.88
N HIS A 77 -23.56 -15.17 -11.78
CA HIS A 77 -24.83 -14.44 -11.83
C HIS A 77 -25.78 -14.71 -10.65
N ASP A 78 -25.65 -15.87 -10.01
CA ASP A 78 -26.43 -16.30 -8.85
C ASP A 78 -25.98 -15.66 -7.52
N GLN A 79 -24.78 -15.09 -7.47
CA GLN A 79 -24.26 -14.42 -6.28
C GLN A 79 -25.01 -13.12 -5.94
N SER A 80 -25.13 -12.79 -4.65
CA SER A 80 -25.68 -11.51 -4.18
C SER A 80 -24.80 -10.33 -4.60
N CYS A 81 -25.35 -9.11 -4.54
CA CYS A 81 -24.59 -7.89 -4.82
C CYS A 81 -23.36 -7.74 -3.91
N ASP A 82 -23.49 -8.06 -2.62
CA ASP A 82 -22.38 -8.00 -1.66
C ASP A 82 -21.31 -9.05 -1.93
N ALA A 83 -21.72 -10.27 -2.29
CA ALA A 83 -20.78 -11.33 -2.66
C ALA A 83 -19.99 -10.96 -3.93
N LEU A 84 -20.66 -10.35 -4.92
CA LEU A 84 -20.00 -9.83 -6.13
C LEU A 84 -19.04 -8.68 -5.82
N LEU A 85 -19.41 -7.78 -4.90
CA LEU A 85 -18.54 -6.69 -4.47
C LEU A 85 -17.31 -7.21 -3.71
N SER A 86 -17.51 -8.17 -2.80
CA SER A 86 -16.41 -8.85 -2.09
C SER A 86 -15.45 -9.52 -3.07
N ASN A 87 -15.98 -10.25 -4.05
CA ASN A 87 -15.16 -10.92 -5.06
C ASN A 87 -14.48 -9.93 -6.02
N LEU A 88 -15.13 -8.81 -6.38
CA LEU A 88 -14.49 -7.73 -7.12
C LEU A 88 -13.25 -7.23 -6.39
N ARG A 89 -13.37 -6.90 -5.10
CA ARG A 89 -12.23 -6.45 -4.27
C ARG A 89 -11.08 -7.46 -4.27
N LYS A 90 -11.37 -8.75 -4.05
CA LYS A 90 -10.34 -9.81 -4.10
C LYS A 90 -9.65 -9.92 -5.45
N ASN A 91 -10.38 -9.74 -6.56
CA ASN A 91 -9.76 -9.75 -7.89
C ASN A 91 -8.87 -8.54 -8.13
N LEU A 92 -9.26 -7.35 -7.63
CA LEU A 92 -8.43 -6.15 -7.67
C LEU A 92 -7.16 -6.32 -6.82
N ASP A 93 -7.27 -6.90 -5.63
CA ASP A 93 -6.13 -7.17 -4.76
C ASP A 93 -5.15 -8.16 -5.42
N CYS A 94 -5.67 -9.23 -6.04
CA CYS A 94 -4.87 -10.16 -6.82
C CYS A 94 -4.17 -9.49 -8.01
N ALA A 95 -4.88 -8.63 -8.75
CA ALA A 95 -4.29 -7.88 -9.86
C ALA A 95 -3.18 -6.94 -9.37
N LYS A 96 -3.39 -6.24 -8.26
CA LYS A 96 -2.39 -5.36 -7.65
C LYS A 96 -1.14 -6.14 -7.21
N ALA A 97 -1.31 -7.28 -6.55
CA ALA A 97 -0.18 -8.12 -6.12
C ALA A 97 0.65 -8.59 -7.34
N ARG A 98 -0.02 -9.02 -8.42
CA ARG A 98 0.66 -9.40 -9.66
C ARG A 98 1.37 -8.23 -10.33
N GLU A 99 0.76 -7.05 -10.35
CA GLU A 99 1.39 -5.86 -10.91
C GLU A 99 2.70 -5.53 -10.18
N ILE A 100 2.69 -5.57 -8.84
CA ILE A 100 3.88 -5.32 -8.02
C ILE A 100 4.96 -6.39 -8.26
N LEU A 101 4.60 -7.68 -8.27
CA LEU A 101 5.55 -8.75 -8.55
C LEU A 101 6.17 -8.58 -9.95
N ASN A 102 5.33 -8.34 -10.96
CA ASN A 102 5.77 -8.20 -12.35
C ASN A 102 6.68 -6.99 -12.54
N SER A 103 6.33 -5.83 -11.97
CA SER A 103 7.15 -4.62 -12.09
C SER A 103 8.47 -4.74 -11.34
N THR A 104 8.47 -5.44 -10.20
CA THR A 104 9.65 -5.52 -9.34
C THR A 104 10.63 -6.59 -9.79
N CYS A 105 10.15 -7.81 -10.09
CA CYS A 105 11.04 -8.94 -10.35
C CYS A 105 11.11 -9.37 -11.82
N PHE A 106 10.28 -8.79 -12.70
CA PHE A 106 10.19 -9.25 -14.09
C PHE A 106 10.24 -8.12 -15.12
N ASP A 107 10.77 -6.94 -14.77
CA ASP A 107 10.89 -5.77 -15.66
C ASP A 107 9.56 -5.42 -16.36
N GLY A 108 8.47 -5.39 -15.58
CA GLY A 108 7.11 -5.17 -16.08
C GLY A 108 6.39 -6.45 -16.56
N GLY A 109 7.02 -7.61 -16.42
CA GLY A 109 6.44 -8.93 -16.68
C GLY A 109 6.81 -9.49 -18.06
N ASP A 110 7.19 -10.76 -18.08
CA ASP A 110 7.21 -11.57 -19.30
C ASP A 110 5.78 -11.89 -19.78
N ASN A 111 5.66 -12.65 -20.87
CA ASN A 111 4.36 -13.00 -21.45
C ASN A 111 3.43 -13.71 -20.45
N ALA A 112 3.95 -14.65 -19.65
CA ALA A 112 3.16 -15.41 -18.68
C ALA A 112 2.72 -14.50 -17.52
N HIS A 113 3.63 -13.66 -17.03
CA HIS A 113 3.36 -12.70 -15.96
C HIS A 113 2.34 -11.63 -16.38
N LYS A 114 2.46 -11.09 -17.60
CA LYS A 114 1.50 -10.15 -18.19
C LYS A 114 0.14 -10.80 -18.39
N GLN A 115 0.09 -12.03 -18.89
CA GLN A 115 -1.15 -12.78 -19.04
C GLN A 115 -1.85 -12.96 -17.68
N ALA A 116 -1.12 -13.39 -16.65
CA ALA A 116 -1.69 -13.63 -15.34
C ALA A 116 -2.25 -12.35 -14.68
N LEU A 117 -1.60 -11.20 -14.89
CA LEU A 117 -2.14 -9.90 -14.50
C LEU A 117 -3.41 -9.55 -15.30
N GLY A 118 -3.39 -9.77 -16.61
CA GLY A 118 -4.55 -9.59 -17.49
C GLY A 118 -5.76 -10.41 -17.05
N ASP A 119 -5.56 -11.69 -16.74
CA ASP A 119 -6.62 -12.59 -16.28
C ASP A 119 -7.24 -12.15 -14.96
N ALA A 120 -6.42 -11.63 -14.03
CA ALA A 120 -6.92 -11.08 -12.77
C ALA A 120 -7.77 -9.83 -12.99
N ARG A 121 -7.32 -8.91 -13.87
CA ARG A 121 -8.08 -7.71 -14.28
C ARG A 121 -9.38 -8.08 -14.99
N GLN A 122 -9.34 -9.05 -15.91
CA GLN A 122 -10.53 -9.55 -16.60
C GLN A 122 -11.54 -10.17 -15.64
N SER A 123 -11.06 -10.87 -14.61
CA SER A 123 -11.91 -11.42 -13.56
C SER A 123 -12.62 -10.33 -12.74
N ALA A 124 -11.93 -9.22 -12.43
CA ALA A 124 -12.53 -8.05 -11.80
C ALA A 124 -13.62 -7.42 -12.71
N TRP A 125 -13.33 -7.24 -14.00
CA TRP A 125 -14.30 -6.73 -14.98
C TRP A 125 -15.56 -7.58 -15.07
N ARG A 126 -15.43 -8.91 -15.02
CA ARG A 126 -16.58 -9.82 -14.98
C ARG A 126 -17.48 -9.55 -13.78
N CYS A 127 -16.91 -9.25 -12.60
CA CYS A 127 -17.71 -8.89 -11.44
C CYS A 127 -18.47 -7.58 -11.65
N ILE A 128 -17.82 -6.58 -12.24
CA ILE A 128 -18.44 -5.28 -12.57
C ILE A 128 -19.61 -5.47 -13.55
N ASP A 129 -19.40 -6.22 -14.64
CA ASP A 129 -20.44 -6.50 -15.64
C ASP A 129 -21.68 -7.15 -15.01
N ILE A 130 -21.49 -8.15 -14.15
CA ILE A 130 -22.60 -8.80 -13.44
C ILE A 130 -23.30 -7.81 -12.49
N ARG A 131 -22.55 -7.00 -11.74
CA ARG A 131 -23.12 -6.00 -10.82
C ARG A 131 -23.95 -4.95 -11.55
N VAL A 132 -23.49 -4.47 -12.70
CA VAL A 132 -24.25 -3.55 -13.57
C VAL A 132 -25.54 -4.18 -14.05
N LYS A 133 -25.47 -5.42 -14.58
CA LYS A 133 -26.66 -6.17 -15.04
C LYS A 133 -27.67 -6.41 -13.92
N LYS A 134 -27.20 -6.64 -12.70
CA LYS A 134 -28.04 -6.83 -11.50
C LYS A 134 -28.46 -5.51 -10.82
N ARG A 135 -28.02 -4.35 -11.33
CA ARG A 135 -28.27 -3.02 -10.74
C ARG A 135 -27.79 -2.90 -9.29
N CYS A 136 -26.66 -3.53 -8.95
CA CYS A 136 -26.06 -3.58 -7.61
C CYS A 136 -25.28 -2.31 -7.19
N GLY A 137 -25.39 -1.20 -7.94
CA GLY A 137 -24.45 -0.08 -7.87
C GLY A 137 -23.04 -0.44 -8.36
N LEU A 138 -22.24 0.55 -8.72
CA LEU A 138 -20.87 0.34 -9.25
C LEU A 138 -19.79 0.33 -8.16
N CYS A 139 -20.05 0.96 -7.02
CA CYS A 139 -19.12 1.06 -5.88
C CYS A 139 -19.88 0.82 -4.56
N PRO A 140 -19.19 0.42 -3.47
CA PRO A 140 -19.71 0.68 -2.13
C PRO A 140 -19.74 2.20 -1.99
N HIS A 141 -20.92 2.80 -2.15
CA HIS A 141 -21.15 4.13 -1.63
C HIS A 141 -21.22 3.99 -0.12
N SER A 142 -20.14 4.29 0.58
CA SER A 142 -20.23 4.61 2.00
C SER A 142 -20.59 6.07 2.25
N ASP A 143 -20.68 6.93 1.22
CA ASP A 143 -20.74 8.38 1.46
C ASP A 143 -21.67 9.21 0.55
N LEU A 144 -22.67 8.64 -0.17
CA LEU A 144 -23.69 9.49 -0.86
C LEU A 144 -25.16 9.10 -0.63
N ASP A 145 -25.45 8.14 0.26
CA ASP A 145 -26.85 7.83 0.60
C ASP A 145 -27.41 8.67 1.78
N ASP A 146 -26.62 9.63 2.31
CA ASP A 146 -27.03 10.60 3.35
C ASP A 146 -27.60 11.91 2.79
N GLN A 147 -28.13 11.88 1.56
CA GLN A 147 -28.94 12.99 1.03
C GLN A 147 -30.32 12.52 0.62
N LYS A 148 -31.01 11.86 1.57
CA LYS A 148 -32.47 11.85 1.63
C LYS A 148 -32.94 12.80 2.73
N THR A 149 -32.70 14.09 2.54
CA THR A 149 -33.42 15.14 3.28
C THR A 149 -34.45 15.76 2.34
N ASP A 150 -35.70 15.44 2.64
CA ASP A 150 -36.82 16.37 2.60
C ASP A 150 -37.22 16.96 1.24
N VAL A 151 -37.93 16.16 0.44
CA VAL A 151 -39.01 16.74 -0.37
C VAL A 151 -40.15 17.01 0.60
N GLY A 152 -40.10 18.18 1.22
CA GLY A 152 -41.19 18.74 1.99
C GLY A 152 -42.44 18.83 1.12
N GLU A 153 -43.53 18.28 1.65
CA GLU A 153 -44.88 18.74 1.36
C GLU A 153 -44.95 20.26 1.43
N ASN A 154 -45.55 20.87 0.40
CA ASN A 154 -46.42 22.03 0.56
C ASN A 154 -47.08 22.42 -0.77
N PRO A 155 -48.23 23.10 -0.72
CA PRO A 155 -49.56 22.59 -0.39
C PRO A 155 -50.49 22.48 -1.62
#